data_AF-A0AA38NJ52-F1
#
_entry.id   AF-A0AA38NJ52-F1
#
_cell.length_a   1.000
_cell.length_b   1.000
_cell.length_c   1.000
_cell.angle_alpha   90.00
_cell.angle_beta   90.00
_cell.angle_gamma   90.00
#
_symmetry.space_group_name_H-M   'P 1'
#
loop_
_entity.id
_entity.type
_entity.pdbx_description
1 polymer ?
#
loop_
_entity_poly.entity_id
_entity_poly.type
_entity_poly.pdbx_seq_one_letter_code
_entity_poly.pdbx_strand_id
1 'polypeptide(L)'
;MSIPSSEDNEEIFLSCRYGDIEEVQEYIQKFSPEYLSKIRDDNGNTILHMISGNGHTDLLRYLLPLISPSLISTPNNAGSTPLHWAALNSHLSIAKELVLFPSGPGVDLIDIKNSAGHSPLAEAELAGWQEGAKWLVEVMNLESVTEENGMEDVGDTDTVDPNQDVQVEIEDADGQIAKMTISGPING
;
A
#
# COMPACT_ATOMS: atom_id res chain seq x y z
N MET A 1 -31.41 10.34 -3.52
CA MET A 1 -30.33 10.31 -4.51
C MET A 1 -30.91 9.81 -5.81
N SER A 2 -30.66 10.53 -6.89
CA SER A 2 -31.00 10.09 -8.26
C SER A 2 -29.94 9.13 -8.79
N ILE A 3 -30.18 8.55 -9.97
CA ILE A 3 -29.15 7.81 -10.72
C ILE A 3 -28.50 8.83 -11.69
N PRO A 4 -27.17 8.88 -11.81
CA PRO A 4 -26.49 9.74 -12.79
C PRO A 4 -26.89 9.41 -14.22
N SER A 5 -27.05 10.43 -15.05
CA SER A 5 -27.20 10.28 -16.51
C SER A 5 -25.83 10.04 -17.18
N SER A 6 -25.82 9.79 -18.49
CA SER A 6 -24.56 9.75 -19.25
C SER A 6 -23.84 11.09 -19.26
N GLU A 7 -24.58 12.19 -19.33
CA GLU A 7 -24.03 13.55 -19.30
C GLU A 7 -23.40 13.85 -17.94
N ASP A 8 -24.06 13.50 -16.83
CA ASP A 8 -23.48 13.64 -15.48
C ASP A 8 -22.17 12.82 -15.36
N ASN A 9 -22.09 11.64 -16.02
CA ASN A 9 -20.88 10.82 -16.02
C ASN A 9 -19.75 11.44 -16.84
N GLU A 10 -20.04 12.05 -17.99
CA GLU A 10 -19.04 12.74 -18.80
C GLU A 10 -18.51 13.99 -18.08
N GLU A 11 -19.40 14.75 -17.45
CA GLU A 11 -19.07 15.95 -16.69
C GLU A 11 -18.15 15.64 -15.51
N ILE A 12 -18.44 14.60 -14.71
CA ILE A 12 -17.59 14.25 -13.57
C ILE A 12 -16.18 13.82 -13.98
N PHE A 13 -15.99 13.22 -15.15
CA PHE A 13 -14.65 12.96 -15.70
C PHE A 13 -13.91 14.26 -16.04
N LEU A 14 -14.62 15.26 -16.55
CA LEU A 14 -14.06 16.58 -16.85
C LEU A 14 -13.65 17.32 -15.57
N SER A 15 -14.52 17.33 -14.55
CA SER A 15 -14.24 17.90 -13.23
C SER A 15 -13.02 17.23 -12.61
N CYS A 16 -12.93 15.89 -12.64
CA CYS A 16 -11.78 15.14 -12.16
C CYS A 16 -10.48 15.41 -12.95
N ARG A 17 -10.59 15.67 -14.25
CA ARG A 17 -9.45 16.03 -15.11
C ARG A 17 -8.91 17.43 -14.79
N TYR A 18 -9.79 18.39 -14.47
CA TYR A 18 -9.39 19.75 -14.13
C TYR A 18 -9.19 20.01 -12.65
N GLY A 19 -9.53 19.04 -11.79
CA GLY A 19 -9.33 19.15 -10.35
C GLY A 19 -10.42 19.97 -9.67
N ASP A 20 -11.59 20.08 -10.29
CA ASP A 20 -12.72 20.81 -9.73
C ASP A 20 -13.35 20.01 -8.58
N ILE A 21 -12.86 20.28 -7.37
CA ILE A 21 -13.31 19.61 -6.16
C ILE A 21 -14.73 19.98 -5.78
N GLU A 22 -15.18 21.18 -6.16
CA GLU A 22 -16.50 21.71 -5.83
C GLU A 22 -17.56 20.97 -6.64
N GLU A 23 -17.38 20.84 -7.96
CA GLU A 23 -18.26 20.05 -8.82
C GLU A 23 -18.29 18.56 -8.41
N VAL A 24 -17.13 18.00 -8.03
CA VAL A 24 -17.06 16.61 -7.54
C VAL A 24 -17.84 16.45 -6.23
N GLN A 25 -17.75 17.42 -5.32
CA GLN A 25 -18.53 17.43 -4.08
C GLN A 25 -20.03 17.52 -4.37
N GLU A 26 -20.46 18.37 -5.29
CA GLU A 26 -21.84 18.49 -5.71
C GLU A 26 -22.38 17.20 -6.32
N TYR A 27 -21.60 16.55 -7.20
CA TYR A 27 -21.94 15.25 -7.77
C TYR A 27 -22.17 14.19 -6.69
N ILE A 28 -21.27 14.11 -5.70
CA ILE A 28 -21.37 13.16 -4.58
C ILE A 28 -22.64 13.42 -3.75
N GLN A 29 -22.96 14.69 -3.50
CA GLN A 29 -24.19 15.07 -2.78
C GLN A 29 -25.45 14.66 -3.55
N LYS A 30 -25.44 14.78 -4.88
CA LYS A 30 -26.59 14.46 -5.75
C LYS A 30 -26.81 12.95 -5.90
N PHE A 31 -25.73 12.16 -6.04
CA PHE A 31 -25.80 10.78 -6.52
C PHE A 31 -25.28 9.69 -5.58
N SER A 32 -24.41 9.97 -4.60
CA SER A 32 -23.59 9.01 -3.81
C SER A 32 -22.20 8.78 -4.41
N PRO A 33 -21.14 8.71 -3.58
CA PRO A 33 -19.78 8.44 -4.05
C PRO A 33 -19.61 7.01 -4.61
N GLU A 34 -20.50 6.07 -4.28
CA GLU A 34 -20.46 4.70 -4.80
C GLU A 34 -20.57 4.63 -6.33
N TYR A 35 -21.23 5.60 -6.96
CA TYR A 35 -21.35 5.65 -8.42
C TYR A 35 -20.00 5.93 -9.09
N LEU A 36 -19.09 6.67 -8.44
CA LEU A 36 -17.76 6.97 -8.98
C LEU A 36 -16.95 5.69 -9.24
N SER A 37 -17.20 4.62 -8.48
CA SER A 37 -16.54 3.33 -8.66
C SER A 37 -17.08 2.53 -9.86
N LYS A 38 -18.27 2.88 -10.36
CA LYS A 38 -18.99 2.14 -11.43
C LYS A 38 -18.81 2.77 -12.82
N ILE A 39 -18.41 4.03 -12.89
CA ILE A 39 -18.28 4.75 -14.15
C ILE A 39 -16.91 4.54 -14.80
N ARG A 40 -16.87 4.49 -16.13
CA ARG A 40 -15.66 4.41 -16.95
C ARG A 40 -15.86 5.30 -18.19
N ASP A 41 -14.80 5.94 -18.66
CA ASP A 41 -14.83 6.63 -19.96
C ASP A 41 -14.64 5.64 -21.12
N ASP A 42 -14.63 6.14 -22.36
CA ASP A 42 -14.47 5.32 -23.57
C ASP A 42 -13.14 4.54 -23.64
N ASN A 43 -12.13 4.99 -22.90
CA ASN A 43 -10.83 4.32 -22.78
C ASN A 43 -10.76 3.40 -21.55
N GLY A 44 -11.88 3.17 -20.87
CA GLY A 44 -11.94 2.36 -19.66
C GLY A 44 -11.30 3.03 -18.45
N ASN A 45 -10.99 4.33 -18.51
CA ASN A 45 -10.39 5.03 -17.40
C ASN A 45 -11.40 5.20 -16.27
N THR A 46 -10.91 5.10 -15.04
CA THR A 46 -11.62 5.56 -13.84
C THR A 46 -11.35 7.04 -13.60
N ILE A 47 -12.16 7.68 -12.76
CA ILE A 47 -11.88 9.05 -12.31
C ILE A 47 -10.48 9.22 -11.70
N LEU A 48 -9.94 8.17 -11.06
CA LEU A 48 -8.58 8.19 -10.49
C LEU A 48 -7.50 8.28 -11.56
N HIS A 49 -7.72 7.79 -12.79
CA HIS A 49 -6.77 8.00 -13.88
C HIS A 49 -6.70 9.49 -14.24
N MET A 50 -7.86 10.15 -14.40
CA MET A 50 -7.90 11.58 -14.70
C MET A 50 -7.21 12.40 -13.62
N ILE A 51 -7.51 12.13 -12.36
CA ILE A 51 -6.88 12.81 -11.22
C ILE A 51 -5.37 12.55 -11.21
N SER A 52 -4.96 11.31 -11.45
CA SER A 52 -3.56 10.90 -11.34
C SER A 52 -2.69 11.44 -12.47
N GLY A 53 -3.19 11.46 -13.71
CA GLY A 53 -2.46 12.01 -14.84
C GLY A 53 -2.34 13.54 -14.81
N ASN A 54 -3.24 14.23 -14.10
CA ASN A 54 -3.26 15.68 -14.02
C ASN A 54 -2.76 16.24 -12.67
N GLY A 55 -2.43 15.38 -11.70
CA GLY A 55 -1.73 15.79 -10.47
C GLY A 55 -2.61 16.38 -9.36
N HIS A 56 -3.93 16.16 -9.41
CA HIS A 56 -4.89 16.79 -8.48
C HIS A 56 -4.92 16.11 -7.11
N THR A 57 -3.86 16.36 -6.33
CA THR A 57 -3.60 15.66 -5.05
C THR A 57 -4.67 15.92 -4.01
N ASP A 58 -5.16 17.16 -3.88
CA ASP A 58 -6.18 17.50 -2.88
C ASP A 58 -7.52 16.83 -3.19
N LEU A 59 -7.88 16.78 -4.48
CA LEU A 59 -9.05 16.03 -4.94
C LEU A 59 -8.88 14.52 -4.69
N LEU A 60 -7.69 13.97 -4.95
CA LEU A 60 -7.41 12.57 -4.66
C LEU A 60 -7.61 12.25 -3.17
N ARG A 61 -7.01 13.04 -2.28
CA ARG A 61 -7.12 12.88 -0.83
C ARG A 61 -8.56 12.96 -0.34
N TYR A 62 -9.35 13.84 -0.93
CA TYR A 62 -10.77 13.95 -0.64
C TYR A 62 -11.55 12.69 -1.06
N LEU A 63 -11.24 12.12 -2.24
CA LEU A 63 -12.00 11.00 -2.79
C LEU A 63 -11.61 9.62 -2.25
N LEU A 64 -10.32 9.36 -2.01
CA LEU A 64 -9.82 8.06 -1.54
C LEU A 64 -10.63 7.44 -0.37
N PRO A 65 -10.96 8.17 0.71
CA PRO A 65 -11.76 7.62 1.81
C PRO A 65 -13.24 7.39 1.47
N LEU A 66 -13.74 7.93 0.36
CA LEU A 66 -15.15 7.87 -0.04
C LEU A 66 -15.45 6.78 -1.07
N ILE A 67 -14.43 6.25 -1.74
CA ILE A 67 -14.57 5.28 -2.84
C ILE A 67 -14.06 3.89 -2.43
N SER A 68 -14.40 2.87 -3.22
CA SER A 68 -13.85 1.53 -3.01
C SER A 68 -12.32 1.54 -3.23
N PRO A 69 -11.52 0.98 -2.30
CA PRO A 69 -10.07 0.90 -2.49
C PRO A 69 -9.64 0.07 -3.71
N SER A 70 -10.49 -0.87 -4.15
CA SER A 70 -10.27 -1.62 -5.40
C SER A 70 -10.10 -0.72 -6.63
N LEU A 71 -10.65 0.51 -6.61
CA LEU A 71 -10.54 1.47 -7.71
C LEU A 71 -9.10 1.93 -7.94
N ILE A 72 -8.25 1.89 -6.91
CA ILE A 72 -6.83 2.29 -6.96
C ILE A 72 -6.02 1.38 -7.90
N SER A 73 -6.37 0.10 -7.98
CA SER A 73 -5.70 -0.90 -8.81
C SER A 73 -6.42 -1.21 -10.12
N THR A 74 -7.58 -0.59 -10.37
CA THR A 74 -8.40 -0.89 -11.54
C THR A 74 -7.68 -0.46 -12.83
N PRO A 75 -7.45 -1.37 -13.79
CA PRO A 75 -6.83 -1.02 -15.06
C PRO A 75 -7.82 -0.39 -16.03
N ASN A 76 -7.33 0.50 -16.90
CA ASN A 76 -8.02 0.97 -18.09
C ASN A 76 -7.89 -0.01 -19.27
N ASN A 77 -8.38 0.36 -20.46
CA ASN A 77 -8.33 -0.52 -21.65
C ASN A 77 -6.89 -0.83 -22.12
N ALA A 78 -5.90 -0.01 -21.73
CA ALA A 78 -4.49 -0.25 -22.01
C ALA A 78 -3.81 -1.06 -20.89
N GLY A 79 -4.55 -1.59 -19.92
CA GLY A 79 -4.00 -2.28 -18.76
C GLY A 79 -3.33 -1.34 -17.74
N SER A 80 -3.34 -0.03 -17.99
CA SER A 80 -2.69 0.94 -17.10
C SER A 80 -3.56 1.21 -15.89
N THR A 81 -2.95 1.30 -14.71
CA THR A 81 -3.60 1.73 -13.46
C THR A 81 -3.43 3.24 -13.26
N PRO A 82 -4.14 3.86 -12.30
CA PRO A 82 -3.91 5.25 -11.91
C PRO A 82 -2.43 5.56 -11.58
N LEU A 83 -1.70 4.62 -10.96
CA LEU A 83 -0.27 4.80 -10.65
C LEU A 83 0.60 4.89 -11.91
N HIS A 84 0.26 4.18 -13.00
CA HIS A 84 0.97 4.34 -14.28
C HIS A 84 0.83 5.78 -14.81
N TRP A 85 -0.36 6.37 -14.69
CA TRP A 85 -0.60 7.75 -15.14
C TRP A 85 0.13 8.76 -14.27
N ALA A 86 0.16 8.55 -12.94
CA ALA A 86 0.96 9.37 -12.03
C ALA A 86 2.45 9.31 -12.39
N ALA A 87 2.96 8.11 -12.70
CA ALA A 87 4.34 7.89 -13.06
C ALA A 87 4.73 8.52 -14.40
N LEU A 88 3.94 8.28 -15.43
CA LEU A 88 4.14 8.86 -16.77
C LEU A 88 4.14 10.39 -16.75
N ASN A 89 3.34 11.00 -15.86
CA ASN A 89 3.18 12.46 -15.76
C ASN A 89 3.93 13.10 -14.58
N SER A 90 4.82 12.36 -13.91
CA SER A 90 5.70 12.87 -12.85
C SER A 90 5.02 13.41 -11.57
N HIS A 91 3.88 12.83 -11.18
CA HIS A 91 3.10 13.31 -10.03
C HIS A 91 3.43 12.56 -8.73
N LEU A 92 4.50 12.96 -8.04
CA LEU A 92 4.99 12.27 -6.83
C LEU A 92 3.94 12.18 -5.72
N SER A 93 3.25 13.28 -5.47
CA SER A 93 2.25 13.35 -4.40
C SER A 93 1.12 12.36 -4.65
N ILE A 94 0.63 12.25 -5.90
CA ILE A 94 -0.36 11.24 -6.28
C ILE A 94 0.18 9.83 -6.04
N ALA A 95 1.40 9.53 -6.50
CA ALA A 95 1.99 8.21 -6.34
C ALA A 95 2.07 7.79 -4.87
N LYS A 96 2.48 8.71 -3.99
CA LYS A 96 2.51 8.52 -2.53
C LYS A 96 1.12 8.24 -1.97
N GLU A 97 0.13 9.07 -2.29
CA GLU A 97 -1.24 8.91 -1.78
C GLU A 97 -1.86 7.58 -2.23
N LEU A 98 -1.62 7.13 -3.47
CA LEU A 98 -2.18 5.87 -3.97
C LEU A 98 -1.54 4.63 -3.31
N VAL A 99 -0.21 4.60 -3.22
CA VAL A 99 0.53 3.44 -2.67
C VAL A 99 0.38 3.37 -1.14
N LEU A 100 0.43 4.50 -0.45
CA LEU A 100 0.40 4.54 1.01
C LEU A 100 -1.02 4.59 1.59
N PHE A 101 -2.06 4.50 0.76
CA PHE A 101 -3.44 4.50 1.25
C PHE A 101 -3.70 3.23 2.10
N PRO A 102 -4.08 3.33 3.39
CA PRO A 102 -4.09 2.18 4.31
C PRO A 102 -4.98 1.00 3.90
N SER A 103 -6.06 1.25 3.16
CA SER A 103 -6.98 0.20 2.68
C SER A 103 -6.73 -0.18 1.22
N GLY A 104 -5.69 0.40 0.60
CA GLY A 104 -5.33 0.23 -0.80
C GLY A 104 -4.47 -1.01 -1.06
N PRO A 105 -4.04 -1.19 -2.31
CA PRO A 105 -3.18 -2.30 -2.71
C PRO A 105 -1.74 -2.23 -2.19
N GLY A 106 -1.31 -1.12 -1.58
CA GLY A 106 0.08 -1.01 -1.09
C GLY A 106 1.11 -1.06 -2.21
N VAL A 107 2.26 -1.68 -1.92
CA VAL A 107 3.38 -1.82 -2.86
C VAL A 107 3.06 -2.72 -4.06
N ASP A 108 2.10 -3.64 -3.95
CA ASP A 108 1.67 -4.50 -5.07
C ASP A 108 1.25 -3.68 -6.31
N LEU A 109 0.80 -2.44 -6.10
CA LEU A 109 0.44 -1.51 -7.16
C LEU A 109 1.61 -1.18 -8.11
N ILE A 110 2.85 -1.25 -7.60
CA ILE A 110 4.08 -0.91 -8.33
C ILE A 110 4.50 -2.04 -9.28
N ASP A 111 4.03 -3.27 -9.05
CA ASP A 111 4.37 -4.43 -9.88
C ASP A 111 3.38 -4.71 -11.01
N ILE A 112 2.20 -4.07 -10.98
CA ILE A 112 1.19 -4.25 -12.03
C ILE A 112 1.74 -3.77 -13.36
N LYS A 113 1.72 -4.63 -14.37
CA LYS A 113 2.14 -4.30 -15.73
C LYS A 113 0.95 -3.98 -16.61
N ASN A 114 1.05 -2.89 -17.37
CA ASN A 114 0.10 -2.57 -18.41
C ASN A 114 0.23 -3.51 -19.63
N SER A 115 -0.61 -3.32 -20.65
CA SER A 115 -0.60 -4.14 -21.87
C SER A 115 0.69 -4.03 -22.70
N ALA A 116 1.51 -3.00 -22.48
CA ALA A 116 2.84 -2.88 -23.06
C ALA A 116 3.93 -3.62 -22.25
N GLY A 117 3.58 -4.18 -21.10
CA GLY A 117 4.50 -4.86 -20.19
C GLY A 117 5.26 -3.92 -19.26
N HIS A 118 4.92 -2.63 -19.24
CA HIS A 118 5.54 -1.65 -18.35
C HIS A 118 4.85 -1.64 -17.00
N SER A 119 5.64 -1.62 -15.92
CA SER A 119 5.15 -1.24 -14.59
C SER A 119 5.12 0.29 -14.44
N PRO A 120 4.50 0.84 -13.37
CA PRO A 120 4.62 2.26 -13.07
C PRO A 120 6.07 2.76 -12.95
N LEU A 121 6.98 1.94 -12.42
CA LEU A 121 8.41 2.28 -12.40
C LEU A 121 8.97 2.41 -13.82
N ALA A 122 8.65 1.48 -14.72
CA ALA A 122 9.09 1.56 -16.11
C ALA A 122 8.52 2.80 -16.83
N GLU A 123 7.26 3.17 -16.57
CA GLU A 123 6.68 4.42 -17.10
C GLU A 123 7.40 5.66 -16.55
N ALA A 124 7.78 5.67 -15.26
CA ALA A 124 8.58 6.75 -14.67
C ALA A 124 9.95 6.87 -15.33
N GLU A 125 10.63 5.75 -15.58
CA GLU A 125 11.94 5.74 -16.26
C GLU A 125 11.84 6.21 -17.72
N LEU A 126 10.83 5.74 -18.46
CA LEU A 126 10.58 6.17 -19.84
C LEU A 126 10.25 7.66 -19.94
N ALA A 127 9.55 8.21 -18.95
CA ALA A 127 9.28 9.64 -18.83
C ALA A 127 10.50 10.45 -18.38
N GLY A 128 11.59 9.80 -17.94
CA GLY A 128 12.76 10.48 -17.37
C GLY A 128 12.54 11.04 -15.96
N TRP A 129 11.52 10.55 -15.24
CA TRP A 129 11.14 11.03 -13.92
C TRP A 129 11.98 10.39 -12.80
N GLN A 130 13.20 10.91 -12.62
CA GLN A 130 14.17 10.37 -11.67
C GLN A 130 13.69 10.37 -10.21
N GLU A 131 13.01 11.44 -9.78
CA GLU A 131 12.54 11.57 -8.40
C GLU A 131 11.51 10.48 -8.05
N GLY A 132 10.53 10.26 -8.93
CA GLY A 132 9.53 9.23 -8.72
C GLY A 132 10.06 7.82 -8.88
N ALA A 133 10.91 7.57 -9.88
CA ALA A 133 11.57 6.28 -10.03
C ALA A 133 12.37 5.91 -8.77
N LYS A 134 13.13 6.87 -8.22
CA LYS A 134 13.84 6.69 -6.95
C LYS A 134 12.89 6.37 -5.81
N TRP A 135 11.80 7.14 -5.66
CA TRP A 135 10.84 6.90 -4.59
C TRP A 135 10.13 5.54 -4.71
N LEU A 136 9.77 5.12 -5.93
CA LEU A 136 9.19 3.79 -6.20
C LEU A 136 10.15 2.66 -5.79
N VAL A 137 11.45 2.81 -6.07
CA VAL A 137 12.48 1.85 -5.63
C VAL A 137 12.64 1.85 -4.11
N GLU A 138 12.62 3.01 -3.47
CA GLU A 138 12.71 3.12 -2.01
C GLU A 138 11.54 2.42 -1.33
N VAL A 139 10.30 2.65 -1.78
CA VAL A 139 9.11 2.04 -1.14
C VAL A 139 9.03 0.52 -1.37
N MET A 140 9.46 0.01 -2.54
CA MET A 140 9.58 -1.44 -2.76
C MET A 140 10.58 -2.10 -1.79
N ASN A 141 11.66 -1.40 -1.45
CA ASN A 141 12.68 -1.92 -0.54
C ASN A 141 12.34 -1.71 0.96
N LEU A 142 11.33 -0.93 1.31
CA LEU A 142 10.97 -0.73 2.72
C LEU A 142 10.20 -1.92 3.30
N GLU A 143 9.40 -2.63 2.51
CA GLU A 143 8.70 -3.83 2.98
C GLU A 143 9.64 -5.02 3.20
N SER A 144 10.71 -5.15 2.39
CA SER A 144 11.69 -6.24 2.56
C SER A 144 12.45 -6.17 3.90
N VAL A 145 12.51 -5.01 4.55
CA VAL A 145 13.15 -4.82 5.87
C VAL A 145 12.17 -5.06 7.03
N THR A 146 10.86 -5.06 6.77
CA THR A 146 9.85 -5.27 7.82
C THR A 146 9.56 -6.75 8.11
N GLU A 147 9.92 -7.66 7.21
CA GLU A 147 9.80 -9.11 7.44
C GLU A 147 10.95 -9.70 8.27
N GLU A 148 12.10 -9.01 8.38
CA GLU A 148 13.27 -9.53 9.10
C GLU A 148 13.38 -9.08 10.58
N ASN A 149 12.51 -8.17 11.05
CA ASN A 149 12.45 -7.77 12.47
C ASN A 149 11.29 -8.43 13.25
N GLY A 150 10.64 -9.44 12.67
CA GLY A 150 9.51 -10.17 13.25
C GLY A 150 9.85 -11.45 14.02
N MET A 151 11.11 -11.65 14.45
CA MET A 151 11.44 -12.70 15.42
C MET A 151 11.65 -12.06 16.80
N GLU A 152 10.55 -11.67 17.43
CA GLU A 152 10.53 -11.44 18.87
C GLU A 152 10.81 -12.78 19.57
N ASP A 153 12.02 -12.83 20.12
CA ASP A 153 12.43 -13.56 21.32
C ASP A 153 11.25 -13.84 22.27
N VAL A 154 10.84 -15.11 22.36
CA VAL A 154 10.02 -15.62 23.45
C VAL A 154 10.69 -16.85 24.04
N GLY A 155 11.60 -16.59 24.97
CA GLY A 155 12.28 -17.62 25.75
C GLY A 155 12.95 -17.08 27.01
N ASP A 156 12.20 -16.27 27.79
CA ASP A 156 12.34 -16.02 29.23
C ASP A 156 13.72 -16.35 29.85
N THR A 157 14.65 -15.39 29.84
CA THR A 157 15.84 -15.47 30.69
C THR A 157 15.58 -14.68 31.96
N ASP A 158 15.05 -15.39 32.95
CA ASP A 158 15.15 -15.04 34.36
C ASP A 158 16.58 -14.58 34.68
N THR A 159 16.66 -13.50 35.45
CA THR A 159 17.87 -12.97 36.04
C THR A 159 18.54 -14.03 36.93
N VAL A 160 19.53 -14.75 36.39
CA VAL A 160 20.28 -15.75 37.15
C VAL A 160 21.17 -15.04 38.19
N ASP A 161 20.75 -15.13 39.46
CA ASP A 161 21.58 -14.83 40.62
C ASP A 161 22.81 -15.77 40.60
N PRO A 162 24.05 -15.24 40.55
CA PRO A 162 25.26 -16.06 40.40
C PRO A 162 25.56 -16.96 41.61
N ASN A 163 24.75 -16.95 42.68
CA ASN A 163 24.92 -17.76 43.88
C ASN A 163 23.84 -18.83 44.09
N GLN A 164 23.00 -19.14 43.10
CA GLN A 164 21.96 -20.16 43.25
C GLN A 164 22.39 -21.54 42.75
N ASP A 165 22.17 -22.56 43.57
CA ASP A 165 22.45 -23.97 43.24
C ASP A 165 21.54 -24.45 42.12
N VAL A 166 22.15 -24.92 41.01
CA VAL A 166 21.42 -25.37 39.82
C VAL A 166 21.16 -26.87 39.92
N GLN A 167 19.89 -27.27 39.88
CA GLN A 167 19.50 -28.68 39.80
C GLN A 167 19.33 -29.09 38.34
N VAL A 168 20.05 -30.13 37.92
CA VAL A 168 19.97 -30.69 36.58
C VAL A 168 19.39 -32.10 36.67
N GLU A 169 18.35 -32.34 35.91
CA GLU A 169 17.74 -33.67 35.78
C GLU A 169 18.18 -34.27 34.44
N ILE A 170 18.81 -35.43 34.49
CA ILE A 170 19.31 -36.13 33.30
C ILE A 170 18.61 -37.48 33.24
N GLU A 171 17.94 -37.74 32.12
CA GLU A 171 17.26 -39.00 31.82
C GLU A 171 18.16 -39.88 30.96
N ASP A 172 18.36 -41.13 31.36
CA ASP A 172 19.10 -42.10 30.55
C ASP A 172 18.24 -42.71 29.42
N ALA A 173 18.89 -43.50 28.55
CA ALA A 173 18.23 -44.10 27.39
C ALA A 173 17.14 -45.13 27.76
N ASP A 174 17.07 -45.55 29.02
CA ASP A 174 16.05 -46.45 29.57
C ASP A 174 14.93 -45.68 30.31
N GLY A 175 14.98 -44.35 30.31
CA GLY A 175 13.95 -43.46 30.86
C GLY A 175 14.07 -43.21 32.36
N GLN A 176 15.22 -43.49 32.97
CA GLN A 176 15.44 -43.21 34.40
C GLN A 176 16.04 -41.82 34.59
N ILE A 177 15.35 -40.99 35.37
CA ILE A 177 15.75 -39.61 35.66
C ILE A 177 16.59 -39.56 36.93
N ALA A 178 17.84 -39.11 36.81
CA ALA A 178 18.71 -38.79 37.92
C ALA A 178 18.79 -37.27 38.11
N LYS A 179 18.59 -36.80 39.36
CA LYS A 179 18.68 -35.37 39.72
C LYS A 179 20.01 -35.09 40.39
N MET A 180 20.76 -34.11 39.88
CA MET A 180 22.04 -33.68 40.42
C MET A 180 22.03 -32.18 40.70
N THR A 181 22.41 -31.79 41.91
CA THR A 181 22.53 -30.38 42.30
C THR A 181 23.99 -29.93 42.16
N ILE A 182 24.22 -28.89 41.36
CA ILE A 182 25.53 -28.27 41.19
C ILE A 182 25.49 -26.93 41.92
N SER A 183 26.15 -26.86 43.07
CA SER A 183 26.26 -25.63 43.84
C SER A 183 27.31 -24.69 43.23
N GLY A 184 27.01 -23.40 43.16
CA GLY A 184 27.91 -22.37 42.62
C GLY A 184 29.16 -22.16 43.50
N PRO A 185 30.25 -21.57 42.97
CA PRO A 185 31.46 -21.33 43.77
C PRO A 185 31.19 -20.29 44.87
N ILE A 186 31.39 -20.70 46.13
CA ILE A 186 31.27 -19.83 47.30
C ILE A 186 32.47 -18.87 47.30
N ASN A 187 32.32 -17.67 46.74
CA ASN A 187 33.35 -16.64 46.85
C ASN A 187 33.25 -15.96 48.22
N GLY A 188 34.22 -16.28 49.09
CA GLY A 188 34.41 -15.67 50.42
C GLY A 188 35.16 -14.34 50.38
#